data_AF-A0ABD0N3G5-F1
#
_entry.id   AF-A0ABD0N3G5-F1
#
_cell.length_a   1.000
_cell.length_b   1.000
_cell.length_c   1.000
_cell.angle_alpha   90.00
_cell.angle_beta   90.00
_cell.angle_gamma   90.00
#
_symmetry.space_group_name_H-M   'P 1'
#
loop_
_entity.id
_entity.type
_entity.pdbx_description
1 polymer ?
#
loop_
_entity_poly.entity_id
_entity_poly.type
_entity_poly.pdbx_seq_one_letter_code
_entity_poly.pdbx_strand_id
1 'polypeptide(L)' 'MHPVMVQVFDSGDLSPLANAAIAVHGNQTLLAQSKAGSDGVQVVSFLYRTGTWVIITASQRDYLTSSVPWHASRLPC' A
#
# COMPACT_ATOMS: atom_id res chain seq x y z
N MET A 1 10.04 -10.40 -7.12
CA MET A 1 9.08 -9.46 -6.50
C MET A 1 9.76 -8.12 -6.39
N HIS A 2 9.03 -7.03 -6.57
CA HIS A 2 9.57 -5.67 -6.58
C HIS A 2 8.95 -4.86 -5.43
N PRO A 3 9.74 -4.06 -4.70
CA PRO A 3 9.28 -3.30 -3.54
C PRO A 3 8.57 -1.99 -3.92
N VAL A 4 7.52 -1.67 -3.17
CA VAL A 4 6.89 -0.34 -3.11
C VAL A 4 6.79 0.08 -1.65
N MET A 5 7.17 1.31 -1.34
CA MET A 5 7.02 1.87 0.00
C MET A 5 5.63 2.49 0.13
N VAL A 6 4.90 2.08 1.16
CA VAL A 6 3.58 2.61 1.52
C VAL A 6 3.70 3.30 2.85
N GLN A 7 3.25 4.54 2.93
CA GLN A 7 3.14 5.31 4.17
C GLN A 7 1.66 5.55 4.46
N VAL A 8 1.26 5.30 5.70
CA VAL A 8 -0.11 5.44 6.18
C VAL A 8 -0.11 6.41 7.35
N PHE A 9 -1.02 7.39 7.28
CA PHE A 9 -1.16 8.45 8.28
C PHE A 9 -2.65 8.68 8.57
N ASP A 10 -2.93 9.12 9.79
CA ASP A 10 -4.24 9.66 10.15
C ASP A 10 -4.48 10.95 9.36
N SER A 11 -5.62 11.05 8.68
CA SER A 11 -5.94 12.23 7.84
C SER A 11 -6.23 13.50 8.64
N GLY A 12 -6.54 13.39 9.94
CA GLY A 12 -6.87 14.51 10.81
C GLY A 12 -5.63 15.28 11.28
N ASP A 13 -4.57 14.57 11.67
CA ASP A 13 -3.37 15.17 12.25
C ASP A 13 -2.04 14.74 11.58
N LEU A 14 -2.10 13.89 10.55
CA LEU A 14 -0.95 13.34 9.83
C LEU A 14 -0.01 12.48 10.69
N SER A 15 -0.46 12.04 11.86
CA SER A 15 0.31 11.12 12.69
C SER A 15 0.43 9.74 12.00
N PRO A 16 1.55 9.02 12.18
CA PRO A 16 1.73 7.71 11.57
C PRO A 16 0.69 6.70 12.07
N LEU A 17 0.03 6.02 11.14
CA LEU A 17 -1.01 5.05 11.47
C LEU A 17 -0.45 3.63 11.47
N ALA A 18 -0.02 3.17 12.64
CA ALA A 18 0.54 1.84 12.82
C ALA A 18 -0.51 0.73 12.74
N ASN A 19 -0.08 -0.46 12.30
CA ASN A 19 -0.90 -1.67 12.15
C ASN A 19 -2.05 -1.58 11.13
N ALA A 20 -2.15 -0.50 10.36
CA ALA A 20 -3.08 -0.40 9.24
C ALA A 20 -2.86 -1.57 8.28
N ALA A 21 -3.93 -2.29 7.92
CA ALA A 21 -3.88 -3.36 6.94
C ALA A 21 -3.67 -2.77 5.56
N ILE A 22 -2.62 -3.20 4.88
CA ILE A 22 -2.28 -2.78 3.52
C ILE A 22 -2.53 -3.96 2.59
N ALA A 23 -3.30 -3.74 1.52
CA ALA A 23 -3.53 -4.73 0.48
C ALA A 23 -3.28 -4.13 -0.91
N VAL A 24 -2.65 -4.92 -1.77
CA VAL A 24 -2.37 -4.55 -3.16
C VAL A 24 -3.22 -5.42 -4.07
N HIS A 25 -4.07 -4.79 -4.88
CA HIS A 25 -4.94 -5.48 -5.83
C HIS A 25 -4.57 -5.13 -7.27
N GLY A 26 -4.38 -6.12 -8.12
CA GLY A 26 -4.20 -5.94 -9.56
C GLY A 26 -5.17 -6.82 -10.34
N ASN A 27 -5.86 -6.26 -11.33
CA ASN A 27 -6.83 -6.98 -12.17
C ASN A 27 -7.78 -7.89 -11.35
N GLN A 28 -8.42 -7.34 -10.31
CA GLN A 28 -9.33 -8.05 -9.38
C GLN A 28 -8.70 -9.17 -8.54
N THR A 29 -7.38 -9.33 -8.54
CA THR A 29 -6.65 -10.30 -7.71
C THR A 29 -5.84 -9.63 -6.62
N LEU A 30 -5.74 -10.30 -5.46
CA LEU A 30 -4.88 -9.88 -4.36
C LEU A 30 -3.43 -10.28 -4.66
N LEU A 31 -2.55 -9.29 -4.80
CA LEU A 31 -1.13 -9.48 -5.13
C LEU A 31 -0.22 -9.52 -3.91
N ALA A 32 -0.56 -8.76 -2.86
CA ALA A 32 0.16 -8.75 -1.59
C ALA A 32 -0.71 -8.21 -0.45
N GLN A 33 -0.40 -8.63 0.78
CA GLN A 33 -0.91 -8.06 2.02
C GLN A 33 0.21 -7.84 3.02
N SER A 34 0.08 -6.79 3.83
CA SER A 34 0.99 -6.48 4.92
C SER A 34 0.28 -5.61 5.96
N LYS A 35 0.98 -5.24 7.02
CA LYS A 35 0.52 -4.24 7.99
C LYS A 35 1.55 -3.14 8.09
N ALA A 36 1.10 -1.89 8.28
CA ALA A 36 1.98 -0.77 8.54
C ALA A 36 2.81 -1.01 9.81
N GLY A 37 4.10 -0.65 9.77
CA GLY A 37 4.99 -0.66 10.93
C GLY A 37 4.57 0.36 12.00
N SER A 38 5.30 0.41 13.11
CA SER A 38 5.05 1.38 14.18
C SER A 38 5.24 2.84 13.74
N ASP A 39 6.01 3.06 12.69
CA ASP A 39 6.26 4.34 12.04
C ASP A 39 5.26 4.65 10.91
N GLY A 40 4.20 3.83 10.75
CA GLY A 40 3.23 3.97 9.67
C GLY A 40 3.78 3.65 8.28
N VAL A 41 5.00 3.12 8.18
CA VAL A 41 5.65 2.80 6.90
C VAL A 41 5.70 1.27 6.72
N GLN A 42 5.51 0.81 5.50
CA GLN A 42 5.71 -0.58 5.14
C GLN A 42 6.20 -0.72 3.71
N VAL A 43 7.24 -1.52 3.52
CA VAL A 43 7.65 -1.98 2.18
C VAL A 43 6.81 -3.20 1.81
N VAL A 44 6.06 -3.07 0.72
CA VAL A 44 5.23 -4.15 0.17
C VAL A 44 5.89 -4.67 -1.09
N SER A 45 6.12 -5.98 -1.16
CA SER A 45 6.75 -6.62 -2.32
C SER A 45 5.75 -7.48 -3.06
N PHE A 46 5.58 -7.23 -4.36
CA PHE A 46 4.72 -8.03 -5.24
C PHE A 46 5.32 -8.10 -6.65
N LEU A 47 4.82 -9.01 -7.48
CA LEU A 47 5.23 -9.07 -8.88
C LEU A 47 4.50 -8.00 -9.67
N TYR A 48 5.24 -7.13 -10.34
CA TYR A 48 4.71 -6.17 -11.29
C TYR A 48 5.71 -5.97 -12.44
N ARG A 49 5.23 -5.42 -13.55
CA ARG A 49 6.04 -4.97 -14.69
C ARG A 49 5.80 -3.50 -14.93
N THR A 50 6.71 -2.81 -15.62
CA THR A 50 6.43 -1.45 -16.12
C THR A 50 5.11 -1.43 -16.88
N GLY A 51 4.23 -0.46 -16.60
CA GLY A 51 2.88 -0.40 -17.16
C GLY A 51 1.79 -1.04 -16.30
N THR A 52 2.15 -1.77 -15.24
CA THR A 52 1.17 -2.44 -14.36
C THR A 52 0.43 -1.41 -13.51
N TRP A 53 -0.90 -1.49 -13.50
CA TRP A 53 -1.77 -0.75 -12.61
C TRP A 53 -2.22 -1.64 -11.45
N VAL A 54 -2.19 -1.08 -10.24
CA VAL A 54 -2.73 -1.70 -9.03
C VAL A 54 -3.51 -0.67 -8.22
N ILE A 55 -4.35 -1.16 -7.32
CA ILE A 55 -4.98 -0.36 -6.28
C ILE A 55 -4.35 -0.79 -4.96
N ILE A 56 -3.76 0.17 -4.25
CA ILE A 56 -3.24 -0.02 -2.89
C ILE A 56 -4.32 0.48 -1.94
N THR A 57 -4.77 -0.37 -1.02
CA THR A 57 -5.74 0.00 0.01
C THR A 57 -5.10 -0.02 1.38
N ALA A 58 -5.45 0.94 2.23
CA ALA A 58 -5.11 0.97 3.65
C ALA A 58 -6.41 0.98 4.48
N SER A 59 -6.54 0.06 5.42
CA SER A 59 -7.73 -0.05 6.28
C SER A 59 -7.37 -0.33 7.74
N GLN A 60 -8.12 0.27 8.64
CA GLN A 60 -8.01 0.06 10.08
C GLN A 60 -9.38 0.30 10.72
N ARG A 61 -9.63 -0.35 11.86
CA ARG A 61 -10.87 -0.13 12.61
C ARG A 61 -10.99 1.37 12.94
N ASP A 62 -12.20 1.90 12.84
CA ASP A 62 -12.54 3.30 13.11
C ASP A 62 -11.98 4.32 12.09
N TYR A 63 -11.31 3.86 11.03
CA TYR A 63 -10.88 4.66 9.88
C TYR A 63 -11.68 4.33 8.62
N LEU A 64 -11.90 5.34 7.77
CA LEU A 64 -12.33 5.11 6.40
C LEU A 64 -11.20 4.42 5.62
N THR A 65 -11.54 3.40 4.83
CA THR A 65 -10.56 2.74 3.97
C THR A 65 -10.08 3.70 2.88
N SER A 66 -8.78 3.93 2.80
CA SER A 66 -8.17 4.72 1.74
C SER A 66 -7.75 3.81 0.58
N SER A 67 -7.94 4.28 -0.66
CA SER A 67 -7.58 3.56 -1.87
C SER A 67 -6.80 4.47 -2.81
N VAL A 68 -5.61 4.05 -3.21
CA VAL A 68 -4.70 4.82 -4.06
C VAL A 68 -4.38 4.00 -5.30
N PRO A 69 -4.74 4.49 -6.52
CA PRO A 69 -4.26 3.87 -7.74
C PRO A 69 -2.76 4.12 -7.87
N TRP A 70 -2.00 3.06 -8.09
CA TRP A 70 -0.55 3.13 -8.30
C TRP A 70 -0.18 2.48 -9.64
N HIS A 71 0.74 3.12 -10.34
CA HIS A 71 1.22 2.69 -11.65
C HIS A 71 2.73 2.50 -11.61
N ALA A 72 3.17 1.30 -12.00
CA ALA A 72 4.58 0.98 -12.14
C ALA A 72 5.20 1.72 -13.34
N SER A 73 5.71 2.92 -13.09
CA SER A 73 6.40 3.72 -14.11
C SER A 73 7.81 3.22 -14.41
N ARG A 74 8.45 2.56 -13.44
CA ARG A 74 9.81 2.01 -13.53
C ARG A 74 9.92 0.75 -12.68
N LEU A 75 10.82 -0.15 -13.07
CA LEU A 75 11.27 -1.23 -12.19
C LEU A 75 12.32 -0.65 -11.22
N PRO A 76 12.34 -1.10 -9.96
CA PRO A 76 13.44 -0.80 -9.06
C PRO A 76 14.74 -1.36 -9.68
N CYS A 77 15.78 -0.54 -9.67
CA CYS A 77 17.11 -0.89 -10.17
C CYS A 77 17.76 -2.03 -9.36
#